data_AF-A0A3N7APV2-F1
#
_entry.id   AF-A0A3N7APV2-F1
#
_cell.length_a   1.000
_cell.length_b   1.000
_cell.length_c   1.000
_cell.angle_alpha   90.00
_cell.angle_beta   90.00
_cell.angle_gamma   90.00
#
_symmetry.space_group_name_H-M   'P 1'
#
loop_
_entity.id
_entity.type
_entity.pdbx_description
1 polymer ?
#
loop_
_entity_poly.entity_id
_entity_poly.type
_entity_poly.pdbx_seq_one_letter_code
_entity_poly.pdbx_strand_id
1 'polypeptide(L)'
;MVGSKDNPDYIFEEYKGYIIASHKRNVAERHVDNFILIYKEFDFPHYGYVLGLDDSKSSGGRVMYPSNLEDAKFHIDRELKEIRKKALAVIPKKLKGPKL
;
A
#
# COMPACT_ATOMS: atom_id res chain seq x y z
N MET A 1 15.67 8.52 -1.01
CA MET A 1 15.14 7.18 -1.34
C MET A 1 15.58 6.22 -0.26
N VAL A 2 14.65 5.42 0.27
CA VAL A 2 14.96 4.39 1.26
C VAL A 2 15.75 3.28 0.57
N GLY A 3 17.02 3.12 0.93
CA GLY A 3 17.94 2.19 0.24
C GLY A 3 18.04 0.80 0.85
N SER A 4 17.59 0.61 2.09
CA SER A 4 17.59 -0.66 2.81
C SER A 4 16.73 -0.57 4.07
N LYS A 5 16.42 -1.72 4.71
CA LYS A 5 15.73 -1.76 6.02
C LYS A 5 16.56 -1.12 7.15
N ASP A 6 17.83 -0.81 6.91
CA ASP A 6 18.74 -0.17 7.86
C ASP A 6 18.70 1.37 7.80
N ASN A 7 17.81 1.96 7.00
CA ASN A 7 17.72 3.41 6.94
C ASN A 7 17.32 3.98 8.32
N PRO A 8 18.18 4.79 8.97
CA PRO A 8 17.96 5.24 10.33
C PRO A 8 16.83 6.26 10.44
N ASP A 9 16.32 6.82 9.35
CA ASP A 9 15.24 7.80 9.36
C ASP A 9 13.86 7.16 9.28
N TYR A 10 13.79 5.84 9.01
CA TYR A 10 12.54 5.11 8.83
C TYR A 10 12.37 3.99 9.85
N ILE A 11 11.12 3.71 10.19
CA ILE A 11 10.66 2.57 10.94
C ILE A 11 9.98 1.65 9.93
N PHE A 12 10.45 0.41 9.87
CA PHE A 12 9.92 -0.61 8.97
C PHE A 12 9.00 -1.55 9.73
N GLU A 13 7.81 -1.78 9.19
CA GLU A 13 6.86 -2.76 9.70
C GLU A 13 6.42 -3.70 8.57
N GLU A 14 6.44 -5.01 8.83
CA GLU A 14 5.97 -6.02 7.89
C GLU A 14 4.51 -6.34 8.17
N TYR A 15 3.65 -6.22 7.16
CA TYR A 15 2.22 -6.46 7.28
C TYR A 15 1.67 -7.20 6.05
N LYS A 16 1.27 -8.46 6.23
CA LYS A 16 0.58 -9.28 5.20
C LYS A 16 1.31 -9.36 3.85
N GLY A 17 2.64 -9.47 3.86
CA GLY A 17 3.48 -9.51 2.65
C GLY A 17 3.79 -8.14 2.04
N TYR A 18 3.54 -7.07 2.80
CA TYR A 18 3.94 -5.71 2.47
C TYR A 18 4.93 -5.19 3.51
N ILE A 19 5.80 -4.27 3.09
CA ILE A 19 6.69 -3.51 3.96
C ILE A 19 6.17 -2.08 4.01
N ILE A 20 5.80 -1.63 5.21
CA ILE A 20 5.43 -0.25 5.50
C ILE A 20 6.67 0.45 6.05
N ALA A 21 7.16 1.47 5.37
CA ALA A 21 8.23 2.32 5.84
C ALA A 21 7.65 3.68 6.28
N SER A 22 7.60 3.90 7.58
CA SER A 22 7.11 5.14 8.20
C SER A 22 8.30 5.99 8.64
N HIS A 23 8.33 7.28 8.29
CA HIS A 23 9.40 8.15 8.75
C HIS A 23 9.32 8.36 10.27
N LYS A 24 10.46 8.42 10.97
CA LYS A 24 10.51 8.56 12.45
C LYS A 24 9.88 9.84 12.99
N ARG A 25 9.74 10.85 12.14
CA ARG A 25 9.08 12.13 12.49
C ARG A 25 7.55 12.07 12.32
N ASN A 26 6.99 10.97 11.84
CA ASN A 26 5.55 10.83 11.72
C ASN A 26 4.91 10.83 13.09
N VAL A 27 3.74 11.46 13.18
CA VAL A 27 2.88 11.44 14.37
C VAL A 27 1.87 10.31 14.27
N ALA A 28 1.36 9.85 15.41
CA ALA A 28 0.37 8.76 15.46
C ALA A 28 -0.97 9.15 14.83
N GLU A 29 -1.34 10.43 14.93
CA GLU A 29 -2.55 10.99 14.35
C GLU A 29 -2.41 11.18 12.83
N ARG A 30 -3.53 11.37 12.13
CA ARG A 30 -3.51 11.69 10.70
C ARG A 30 -2.92 13.08 10.48
N HIS A 31 -1.80 13.16 9.78
CA HIS A 31 -1.12 14.43 9.52
C HIS A 31 -0.65 14.53 8.07
N VAL A 32 -0.65 15.73 7.51
CA VAL A 32 -0.18 15.97 6.12
C VAL A 32 1.31 15.73 5.96
N ASP A 33 2.09 15.98 7.01
CA ASP A 33 3.54 15.75 7.02
C ASP A 33 3.90 14.28 7.29
N ASN A 34 2.93 13.42 7.61
CA ASN A 34 3.20 12.00 7.77
C ASN A 34 3.57 11.41 6.42
N PHE A 35 4.79 10.90 6.33
CA PHE A 35 5.31 10.30 5.12
C PHE A 35 5.41 8.78 5.30
N ILE A 36 4.54 8.05 4.62
CA ILE A 36 4.44 6.59 4.71
C ILE A 36 4.59 6.02 3.31
N LEU A 37 5.58 5.14 3.17
CA LEU A 37 5.84 4.38 1.96
C LEU A 37 5.36 2.95 2.15
N ILE A 38 4.71 2.40 1.14
CA ILE A 38 4.23 1.02 1.12
C ILE A 38 4.91 0.30 -0.04
N TYR A 39 5.50 -0.85 0.25
CA TYR A 39 6.15 -1.74 -0.70
C TYR A 39 5.53 -3.12 -0.60
N LYS A 40 5.52 -3.87 -1.71
CA LYS A 40 5.39 -5.33 -1.60
C LYS A 40 6.73 -5.89 -1.14
N GLU A 41 6.70 -6.97 -0.38
CA GLU A 41 7.91 -7.58 0.18
C GLU A 41 8.96 -7.91 -0.89
N PHE A 42 8.54 -8.49 -2.02
CA PHE A 42 9.42 -8.86 -3.14
C PHE A 42 9.95 -7.66 -3.95
N ASP A 43 9.27 -6.52 -3.87
CA ASP A 43 9.59 -5.33 -4.65
C ASP A 43 10.42 -4.31 -3.84
N PHE A 44 10.57 -4.53 -2.54
CA PHE A 44 11.33 -3.67 -1.66
C PHE A 44 12.84 -3.76 -1.95
N PRO A 45 13.59 -2.64 -1.96
CA PRO A 45 13.16 -1.25 -1.74
C PRO A 45 12.85 -0.47 -3.03
N HIS A 46 12.76 -1.15 -4.18
CA HIS A 46 12.77 -0.53 -5.50
C HIS A 46 11.40 -0.02 -5.96
N TYR A 47 10.34 -0.81 -5.77
CA TYR A 47 8.99 -0.46 -6.23
C TYR A 47 8.01 -0.37 -5.06
N GLY A 48 7.64 0.87 -4.74
CA GLY A 48 6.65 1.20 -3.73
C GLY A 48 5.90 2.47 -4.08
N TYR A 49 4.91 2.81 -3.28
CA TYR A 49 4.10 4.00 -3.44
C TYR A 49 3.97 4.76 -2.12
N VAL A 50 3.69 6.06 -2.21
CA VAL A 50 3.45 6.92 -1.05
C VAL A 50 1.96 6.92 -0.74
N LEU A 51 1.61 6.60 0.50
CA LEU A 51 0.21 6.69 0.94
C LEU A 51 -0.20 8.16 1.08
N GLY A 52 -1.40 8.49 0.59
CA GLY A 52 -1.97 9.82 0.73
C GLY A 52 -1.45 10.84 -0.28
N LEU A 53 -0.50 10.47 -1.15
CA LEU A 53 -0.07 11.33 -2.25
C LEU A 53 -1.06 11.22 -3.41
N ASP A 54 -1.75 12.32 -3.73
CA ASP A 54 -2.59 12.41 -4.92
C ASP A 54 -1.81 13.05 -6.07
N ASP A 55 -1.46 12.22 -7.05
CA ASP A 55 -0.77 12.62 -8.28
C ASP A 55 -1.77 12.75 -9.46
N SER A 56 -3.08 12.75 -9.19
CA SER A 56 -4.13 12.80 -10.23
C SER A 56 -4.22 14.13 -10.97
N LYS A 57 -3.50 15.18 -10.53
CA LYS A 57 -3.53 16.49 -11.17
C LYS A 57 -2.44 16.60 -12.24
N SER A 58 -2.86 16.70 -13.51
CA SER A 58 -2.00 16.96 -14.66
C SER A 58 -1.33 18.35 -14.62
N SER A 59 -1.85 19.26 -13.80
CA SER A 59 -1.26 20.58 -13.51
C SER A 59 -1.67 21.04 -12.11
N GLY A 60 -0.74 21.64 -11.36
CA GLY A 60 -0.93 22.06 -9.96
C GLY A 60 0.08 21.42 -9.00
N GLY A 61 0.05 21.85 -7.72
CA GLY A 61 0.89 21.26 -6.67
C GLY A 61 0.42 19.86 -6.27
N ARG A 62 1.37 18.98 -5.92
CA ARG A 62 1.07 17.69 -5.30
C ARG A 62 0.32 17.92 -4.00
N VAL A 63 -0.79 17.22 -3.81
CA VAL A 63 -1.59 17.30 -2.57
C VAL A 63 -1.35 16.03 -1.76
N MET A 64 -0.96 16.21 -0.51
CA MET A 64 -0.82 15.13 0.45
C MET A 64 -2.02 15.12 1.38
N TYR A 65 -2.73 14.00 1.42
CA TYR A 65 -3.84 13.78 2.32
C TYR A 65 -3.33 13.30 3.68
N PRO A 66 -3.84 13.88 4.80
CA PRO A 66 -3.46 13.45 6.13
C PRO A 66 -3.68 11.94 6.29
N SER A 67 -2.62 11.22 6.62
CA SER A 67 -2.62 9.76 6.76
C SER A 67 -1.81 9.34 7.98
N ASN A 68 -2.06 8.15 8.51
CA ASN A 68 -1.23 7.55 9.56
C ASN A 68 -0.93 6.07 9.28
N LEU A 69 -0.26 5.41 10.22
CA LEU A 69 0.14 4.01 10.07
C LEU A 69 -1.07 3.05 10.04
N GLU A 70 -2.15 3.37 10.76
CA GLU A 70 -3.39 2.58 10.71
C GLU A 70 -4.07 2.68 9.34
N ASP A 71 -4.06 3.87 8.73
CA ASP A 71 -4.55 4.06 7.36
C ASP A 71 -3.75 3.22 6.35
N ALA A 72 -2.44 3.07 6.56
CA ALA A 72 -1.61 2.22 5.71
C ALA A 72 -2.04 0.74 5.79
N LYS A 73 -2.28 0.23 7.00
CA LYS A 73 -2.78 -1.15 7.19
C LYS A 73 -4.16 -1.33 6.58
N PHE A 74 -5.07 -0.39 6.81
CA PHE A 74 -6.40 -0.41 6.22
C PHE A 74 -6.36 -0.37 4.69
N HIS A 75 -5.44 0.41 4.12
CA HIS A 75 -5.22 0.46 2.68
C HIS A 75 -4.77 -0.89 2.13
N ILE A 76 -3.77 -1.52 2.74
CA ILE A 76 -3.28 -2.86 2.37
C ILE A 76 -4.42 -3.90 2.48
N ASP A 77 -5.21 -3.85 3.55
CA ASP A 77 -6.35 -4.74 3.72
C ASP A 77 -7.41 -4.57 2.63
N ARG A 78 -7.67 -3.33 2.22
CA ARG A 78 -8.57 -3.03 1.10
C ARG A 78 -8.01 -3.58 -0.21
N GLU A 79 -6.72 -3.36 -0.50
CA GLU A 79 -6.08 -3.90 -1.71
C GLU A 79 -6.16 -5.43 -1.75
N LEU A 80 -5.78 -6.10 -0.66
CA LEU A 80 -5.84 -7.56 -0.55
C LEU A 80 -7.26 -8.09 -0.73
N LYS A 81 -8.27 -7.41 -0.18
CA LYS A 81 -9.68 -7.77 -0.36
C LYS A 81 -10.10 -7.68 -1.82
N GLU A 82 -9.69 -6.62 -2.53
CA GLU A 82 -10.00 -6.45 -3.95
C GLU A 82 -9.28 -7.49 -4.83
N ILE A 83 -8.02 -7.80 -4.53
CA ILE A 83 -7.27 -8.88 -5.21
C ILE A 83 -7.97 -10.23 -5.01
N ARG A 84 -8.39 -10.55 -3.79
CA ARG A 84 -9.12 -11.80 -3.47
C ARG A 84 -10.46 -11.86 -4.20
N LYS A 85 -11.23 -10.78 -4.24
CA LYS A 85 -12.50 -10.73 -4.99
C LYS A 85 -12.26 -10.99 -6.48
N LYS A 86 -11.25 -10.38 -7.08
CA LYS A 86 -10.89 -10.61 -8.49
C LYS A 86 -10.46 -12.06 -8.73
N ALA A 87 -9.63 -12.63 -7.86
CA ALA A 87 -9.22 -14.03 -7.96
C ALA A 87 -10.41 -14.99 -7.91
N LEU A 88 -11.37 -14.74 -7.01
CA LEU A 88 -12.62 -15.53 -6.91
C LEU A 88 -13.52 -15.37 -8.14
N ALA A 89 -13.55 -14.18 -8.77
CA ALA A 89 -14.31 -13.95 -9.99
C ALA A 89 -13.70 -14.60 -11.24
N VAL A 90 -12.38 -14.88 -11.21
CA VAL A 90 -11.64 -15.53 -12.31
C VAL A 90 -11.74 -17.06 -12.25
N ILE A 91 -12.18 -17.67 -11.13
CA ILE A 91 -12.50 -19.10 -11.08
C ILE A 91 -13.63 -19.35 -12.09
N PRO A 92 -13.38 -20.07 -13.21
CA PRO A 92 -14.35 -20.16 -14.28
C PRO A 92 -15.59 -20.91 -13.78
N LYS A 93 -16.77 -20.42 -14.19
CA LYS A 93 -18.05 -21.17 -14.20
C LYS A 93 -17.99 -22.39 -15.13
N LYS A 94 -16.93 -23.20 -15.09
CA LYS A 94 -16.86 -24.49 -15.77
C LYS A 94 -17.14 -25.58 -14.75
N LEU A 95 -18.41 -26.03 -14.73
CA LEU A 95 -18.84 -27.41 -14.48
C LEU A 95 -20.38 -27.45 -14.58
N LYS A 96 -20.93 -27.18 -15.77
CA LYS A 96 -22.16 -27.84 -16.20
C LYS A 96 -21.85 -28.40 -17.58
N GLY A 97 -21.37 -29.64 -17.60
CA GLY A 97 -21.18 -30.40 -18.83
C GLY A 97 -22.50 -30.54 -19.58
N PRO A 98 -22.45 -30.83 -20.90
CA PRO A 98 -23.67 -31.04 -21.68
C PRO A 98 -24.43 -32.23 -21.08
N LYS A 99 -25.74 -32.06 -20.87
CA LYS A 99 -26.64 -33.19 -20.60
C LYS A 99 -26.70 -34.02 -21.89
N LEU A 100 -26.22 -35.27 -21.80
CA LEU A 100 -26.50 -36.33 -22.77
C LEU A 100 -28.00 -36.63 -22.80
#